data_AF-A0A947WBS4-F1
#
_entry.id   AF-A0A947WBS4-F1
#
_cell.length_a   1.000
_cell.length_b   1.000
_cell.length_c   1.000
_cell.angle_alpha   90.00
_cell.angle_beta   90.00
_cell.angle_gamma   90.00
#
_symmetry.space_group_name_H-M   'P 1'
#
loop_
_entity.id
_entity.type
_entity.pdbx_description
1 polymer ?
#
loop_
_entity_poly.entity_id
_entity_poly.type
_entity_poly.pdbx_seq_one_letter_code
_entity_poly.pdbx_strand_id
1 'polypeptide(L)'
;MIRRWTLQQVARGAFVLLILLCVIPLTVQRLREPPGPSIEIVSASGEVRKVTLSQMKAMSVLTRAGSYENQYGNWRDEGVYSGILLIDLVGNADYSSIDVVAGDGYRITVDPERIQNPDYPMVLAFCMDGADVPAWEDGFRLAILPEDGGVSNEEYGVASAGSYWVMRVVKLISNP
;
A
#
# COMPACT_ATOMS: atom_id res chain seq x y z
N MET A 1 35.49 9.65 56.07
CA MET A 1 34.88 8.34 55.76
C MET A 1 34.63 8.28 54.25
N ILE A 2 35.56 7.72 53.47
CA ILE A 2 35.53 7.77 51.99
C ILE A 2 35.11 6.39 51.48
N ARG A 3 33.97 6.31 50.80
CA ARG A 3 33.43 5.08 50.20
C ARG A 3 34.36 4.59 49.08
N ARG A 4 35.13 3.53 49.35
CA ARG A 4 35.85 2.75 48.32
C ARG A 4 34.83 1.93 47.53
N TRP A 5 34.52 2.37 46.31
CA TRP A 5 33.81 1.56 45.33
C TRP A 5 34.75 0.48 44.81
N THR A 6 34.33 -0.79 44.84
CA THR A 6 35.10 -1.91 44.30
C THR A 6 35.10 -1.88 42.77
N LEU A 7 36.26 -2.12 42.13
CA LEU A 7 36.43 -2.11 40.66
C LEU A 7 35.37 -2.94 39.92
N GLN A 8 34.86 -4.00 40.56
CA GLN A 8 33.84 -4.88 40.01
C GLN A 8 32.45 -4.23 39.86
N GLN A 9 32.12 -3.22 40.68
CA GLN A 9 30.88 -2.43 40.56
C GLN A 9 30.97 -1.41 39.42
N VAL A 10 32.15 -0.82 39.21
CA VAL A 10 32.39 0.13 38.11
C VAL A 10 32.34 -0.58 36.75
N ALA A 11 32.94 -1.76 36.65
CA ALA A 11 32.94 -2.55 35.41
C ALA A 11 31.53 -3.06 35.02
N ARG A 12 30.70 -3.46 35.98
CA ARG A 12 29.30 -3.88 35.74
C ARG A 12 28.41 -2.71 35.32
N GLY A 13 28.57 -1.54 35.93
CA GLY A 13 27.85 -0.33 35.55
C GLY A 13 28.21 0.15 34.14
N ALA A 14 29.49 0.11 33.78
CA ALA A 14 29.96 0.52 32.46
C ALA A 14 29.44 -0.40 31.33
N PHE A 15 29.35 -1.72 31.58
CA PHE A 15 28.85 -2.68 30.59
C PHE A 15 27.34 -2.54 30.33
N VAL A 16 26.55 -2.30 31.38
CA VAL A 16 25.10 -2.01 31.24
C VAL A 16 24.88 -0.67 30.52
N LEU A 17 25.71 0.34 30.80
CA LEU A 17 25.65 1.63 30.12
C LEU A 17 25.99 1.52 28.62
N LEU A 18 26.94 0.64 28.25
CA LEU A 18 27.34 0.36 26.87
C LEU A 18 26.25 -0.36 26.07
N ILE A 19 25.57 -1.34 26.68
CA ILE A 19 24.40 -1.99 26.07
C ILE A 19 23.28 -0.98 25.88
N LEU A 20 22.98 -0.14 26.89
CA LEU A 20 21.99 0.94 26.74
C LEU A 20 22.37 1.93 25.64
N LEU A 21 23.65 2.32 25.54
CA LEU A 21 24.16 3.25 24.52
C LEU A 21 24.21 2.67 23.11
N CYS A 22 24.29 1.35 22.91
CA CYS A 22 24.27 0.74 21.59
C CYS A 22 22.86 0.25 21.18
N VAL A 23 22.10 -0.32 22.11
CA VAL A 23 20.80 -0.94 21.81
C VAL A 23 19.67 0.10 21.71
N ILE A 24 19.70 1.17 22.51
CA ILE A 24 18.68 2.22 22.47
C ILE A 24 18.71 3.03 21.16
N PRO A 25 19.86 3.53 20.65
CA PRO A 25 19.84 4.25 19.37
C PRO A 25 19.45 3.36 18.19
N LEU A 26 19.72 2.05 18.24
CA LEU A 26 19.29 1.09 17.23
C LEU A 26 17.78 0.83 17.24
N THR A 27 17.12 0.83 18.41
CA THR A 27 15.65 0.75 18.49
C THR A 27 14.98 2.07 18.11
N VAL A 28 15.56 3.21 18.46
CA VAL A 28 15.00 4.54 18.16
C VAL A 28 15.11 4.91 16.66
N GLN A 29 16.14 4.44 15.95
CA GLN A 29 16.27 4.68 14.50
C GLN A 29 15.17 4.00 13.65
N ARG A 30 14.53 2.94 14.14
CA ARG A 30 13.40 2.29 13.43
C ARG A 30 12.11 3.13 13.40
N LEU A 31 12.01 4.24 14.13
CA LEU A 31 10.75 4.94 14.36
C LEU A 31 10.57 6.26 13.61
N ARG A 32 11.45 6.63 12.68
CA ARG A 32 11.26 7.84 11.87
C ARG A 32 11.63 7.62 10.41
N GLU A 33 10.84 6.80 9.72
CA GLU A 33 10.63 7.09 8.30
C GLU A 33 10.06 8.52 8.20
N PRO A 34 10.57 9.37 7.30
CA PRO A 34 9.96 10.66 7.03
C PRO A 34 8.47 10.47 6.76
N PRO A 35 7.59 11.41 7.15
CA PRO A 35 6.18 11.34 6.80
C PRO A 35 6.04 11.45 5.27
N GLY A 36 6.03 10.31 4.60
CA GLY A 36 5.75 10.16 3.18
C GLY A 36 4.31 9.73 2.95
N PRO A 37 3.83 9.76 1.69
CA PRO A 37 2.53 9.22 1.32
C PRO A 37 2.39 7.77 1.77
N SER A 38 1.21 7.43 2.26
CA SER A 38 0.92 6.10 2.80
C SER A 38 -0.57 5.80 2.77
N ILE A 39 -0.91 4.52 2.80
CA ILE A 39 -2.28 4.04 3.05
C ILE A 39 -2.35 3.18 4.32
N GLU A 40 -3.57 2.99 4.82
CA GLU A 40 -3.87 2.02 5.86
C GLU A 40 -4.41 0.72 5.25
N ILE A 41 -3.96 -0.42 5.76
CA ILE A 41 -4.52 -1.72 5.43
C ILE A 41 -5.08 -2.31 6.71
N VAL A 42 -6.38 -2.60 6.71
CA VAL A 42 -7.10 -3.23 7.80
C VAL A 42 -7.34 -4.68 7.40
N SER A 43 -6.80 -5.63 8.17
CA SER A 43 -7.02 -7.05 7.95
C SER A 43 -8.40 -7.50 8.46
N ALA A 44 -8.82 -8.71 8.09
CA ALA A 44 -10.09 -9.30 8.54
C ALA A 44 -10.17 -9.49 10.07
N SER A 45 -9.01 -9.57 10.75
CA SER A 45 -8.95 -9.61 12.22
C SER A 45 -9.05 -8.23 12.89
N GLY A 46 -9.08 -7.16 12.10
CA GLY A 46 -9.09 -5.77 12.56
C GLY A 46 -7.70 -5.17 12.82
N GLU A 47 -6.61 -5.91 12.58
CA GLU A 47 -5.26 -5.34 12.66
C GLU A 47 -5.06 -4.28 11.59
N VAL A 48 -4.58 -3.11 11.99
CA VAL A 48 -4.28 -1.98 11.09
C VAL A 48 -2.78 -1.86 10.91
N ARG A 49 -2.32 -1.95 9.66
CA ARG A 49 -0.94 -1.70 9.27
C ARG A 49 -0.86 -0.54 8.28
N LYS A 50 0.15 0.31 8.46
CA LYS A 50 0.42 1.43 7.55
C LYS A 50 1.44 0.99 6.50
N VAL A 51 1.16 1.26 5.23
CA VAL A 51 2.09 0.99 4.11
C VAL A 51 2.53 2.30 3.49
N THR A 52 3.83 2.57 3.49
CA THR A 52 4.42 3.80 2.94
C THR A 52 4.80 3.62 1.47
N LEU A 53 4.88 4.73 0.72
CA LEU A 53 5.36 4.71 -0.67
C LEU A 53 6.74 4.04 -0.80
N SER A 54 7.65 4.31 0.14
CA SER A 54 8.97 3.70 0.15
C SER A 54 8.90 2.19 0.28
N GLN A 55 8.00 1.67 1.12
CA GLN A 55 7.74 0.24 1.23
C GLN A 55 7.15 -0.33 -0.06
N MET A 56 6.17 0.34 -0.66
CA MET A 56 5.60 -0.09 -1.95
C MET A 56 6.67 -0.19 -3.02
N LYS A 57 7.53 0.82 -3.17
CA LYS A 57 8.63 0.80 -4.15
C LYS A 57 9.67 -0.31 -3.93
N ALA A 58 9.73 -0.88 -2.73
CA ALA A 58 10.58 -2.02 -2.42
C ALA A 58 9.91 -3.38 -2.67
N MET A 59 8.60 -3.40 -2.97
CA MET A 59 7.84 -4.60 -3.33
C MET A 59 7.92 -4.89 -4.84
N SER A 60 7.30 -5.97 -5.29
CA SER A 60 7.20 -6.30 -6.72
C SER A 60 6.25 -5.32 -7.42
N VAL A 61 6.82 -4.44 -8.26
CA VAL A 61 6.08 -3.43 -9.00
C VAL A 61 5.63 -3.97 -10.36
N LEU A 62 4.34 -3.81 -10.66
CA LEU A 62 3.80 -3.99 -12.00
C LEU A 62 3.72 -2.63 -12.70
N THR A 63 4.31 -2.52 -13.89
CA THR A 63 4.25 -1.33 -14.74
C THR A 63 3.65 -1.68 -16.10
N ARG A 64 2.52 -1.08 -16.45
CA ARG A 64 1.80 -1.32 -17.72
C ARG A 64 1.04 -0.08 -18.16
N ALA A 65 0.69 -0.02 -19.44
CA ALA A 65 -0.34 0.88 -19.92
C ALA A 65 -1.68 0.53 -19.26
N GLY A 66 -2.53 1.53 -19.06
CA GLY A 66 -3.84 1.37 -18.47
C GLY A 66 -4.80 2.42 -19.01
N SER A 67 -6.05 2.02 -19.22
CA SER A 67 -7.18 2.86 -19.57
C SER A 67 -8.46 2.09 -19.26
N TYR A 68 -9.58 2.79 -19.12
CA TYR A 68 -10.87 2.14 -18.87
C TYR A 68 -12.01 2.77 -19.65
N GLU A 69 -13.03 1.96 -19.92
CA GLU A 69 -14.30 2.41 -20.47
C GLU A 69 -15.25 2.89 -19.37
N ASN A 70 -15.86 4.06 -19.55
CA ASN A 70 -16.91 4.55 -18.65
C ASN A 70 -18.31 4.05 -19.06
N GLN A 71 -19.33 4.32 -18.25
CA GLN A 71 -20.73 3.91 -18.53
C GLN A 71 -21.33 4.41 -19.88
N TYR A 72 -20.67 5.37 -20.54
CA TYR A 72 -21.10 5.93 -21.82
C TYR A 72 -20.29 5.39 -23.01
N GLY A 73 -19.44 4.38 -22.79
CA GLY A 73 -18.58 3.80 -23.82
C GLY A 73 -17.36 4.64 -24.19
N ASN A 74 -16.98 5.62 -23.36
CA ASN A 74 -15.80 6.45 -23.61
C ASN A 74 -14.61 5.92 -22.82
N TRP A 75 -13.47 5.79 -23.50
CA TRP A 75 -12.18 5.48 -22.90
C TRP A 75 -11.63 6.70 -22.15
N ARG A 76 -11.10 6.46 -20.95
CA ARG A 76 -10.61 7.48 -20.01
C ARG A 76 -9.31 7.04 -19.35
N ASP A 77 -8.60 8.03 -18.82
CA ASP A 77 -7.41 7.89 -18.00
C ASP A 77 -6.35 6.96 -18.63
N GLU A 78 -6.02 7.24 -19.89
CA GLU A 78 -4.92 6.59 -20.57
C GLU A 78 -3.59 7.05 -19.97
N GLY A 79 -2.73 6.10 -19.61
CA GLY A 79 -1.38 6.39 -19.10
C GLY A 79 -0.61 5.11 -18.76
N VAL A 80 0.66 5.27 -18.41
CA VAL A 80 1.50 4.17 -17.90
C VAL A 80 1.50 4.21 -16.38
N TYR A 81 0.89 3.20 -15.77
CA TYR A 81 0.76 3.07 -14.33
C TYR A 81 1.84 2.17 -13.77
N SER A 82 2.38 2.53 -12.60
CA SER A 82 3.22 1.64 -11.78
C SER A 82 2.62 1.48 -10.39
N GLY A 83 2.46 0.22 -9.96
CA GLY A 83 1.77 -0.11 -8.72
C GLY A 83 2.11 -1.50 -8.18
N ILE A 84 1.56 -1.80 -7.01
CA ILE A 84 1.68 -3.12 -6.38
C ILE A 84 0.38 -3.87 -6.53
N LEU A 85 0.46 -5.17 -6.83
CA LEU A 85 -0.73 -6.02 -6.88
C LEU A 85 -1.50 -5.94 -5.56
N LEU A 86 -2.82 -5.80 -5.65
CA LEU A 86 -3.66 -5.65 -4.47
C LEU A 86 -3.55 -6.88 -3.56
N ILE A 87 -3.43 -8.08 -4.14
CA ILE A 87 -3.24 -9.34 -3.41
C ILE A 87 -1.95 -9.37 -2.59
N ASP A 88 -0.86 -8.75 -3.07
CA ASP A 88 0.40 -8.67 -2.33
C ASP A 88 0.31 -7.69 -1.15
N LEU A 89 -0.63 -6.74 -1.22
CA LEU A 89 -0.91 -5.78 -0.15
C LEU A 89 -1.89 -6.34 0.88
N VAL A 90 -2.97 -7.02 0.49
CA VAL A 90 -3.91 -7.56 1.48
C VAL A 90 -3.45 -8.91 2.05
N GLY A 91 -2.60 -9.62 1.32
CA GLY A 91 -2.16 -10.98 1.63
C GLY A 91 -3.22 -12.01 1.28
N ASN A 92 -2.84 -13.29 1.25
CA ASN A 92 -3.76 -14.42 0.97
C ASN A 92 -4.59 -14.83 2.20
N ALA A 93 -5.06 -13.87 2.99
CA ALA A 93 -5.93 -14.16 4.12
C ALA A 93 -7.33 -14.61 3.64
N ASP A 94 -8.05 -15.39 4.45
CA ASP A 94 -9.48 -15.65 4.23
C ASP A 94 -10.25 -14.35 4.46
N TYR A 95 -10.49 -13.61 3.38
CA TYR A 95 -11.40 -12.47 3.33
C TYR A 95 -12.52 -12.75 2.33
N SER A 96 -13.73 -12.31 2.64
CA SER A 96 -14.88 -12.40 1.75
C SER A 96 -14.89 -11.30 0.68
N SER A 97 -14.27 -10.15 0.97
CA SER A 97 -14.12 -9.01 0.06
C SER A 97 -13.11 -8.00 0.59
N ILE A 98 -12.67 -7.08 -0.27
CA ILE A 98 -11.87 -5.91 0.11
C ILE A 98 -12.66 -4.63 -0.17
N ASP A 99 -12.88 -3.80 0.85
CA ASP A 99 -13.33 -2.41 0.64
C ASP A 99 -12.12 -1.52 0.30
N VAL A 100 -12.22 -0.81 -0.81
CA VAL A 100 -11.26 0.21 -1.21
C VAL A 100 -11.87 1.57 -0.93
N VAL A 101 -11.21 2.36 -0.07
CA VAL A 101 -11.73 3.64 0.44
C VAL A 101 -10.84 4.79 -0.01
N ALA A 102 -11.46 5.73 -0.71
CA ALA A 102 -10.85 6.98 -1.14
C ALA A 102 -10.94 8.07 -0.05
N GLY A 103 -10.04 9.05 -0.13
CA GLY A 103 -9.98 10.17 0.80
C GLY A 103 -11.19 11.12 0.75
N ASP A 104 -11.97 11.08 -0.33
CA ASP A 104 -13.23 11.81 -0.49
C ASP A 104 -14.46 11.04 0.06
N GLY A 105 -14.25 9.85 0.61
CA GLY A 105 -15.30 8.98 1.14
C GLY A 105 -15.91 8.03 0.12
N TYR A 106 -15.51 8.08 -1.16
CA TYR A 106 -15.91 7.07 -2.13
C TYR A 106 -15.39 5.69 -1.71
N ARG A 107 -16.23 4.67 -1.88
CA ARG A 107 -15.93 3.29 -1.49
C ARG A 107 -16.48 2.32 -2.52
N ILE A 108 -15.69 1.32 -2.85
CA ILE A 108 -16.16 0.12 -3.53
C ILE A 108 -15.79 -1.12 -2.72
N THR A 109 -16.53 -2.19 -2.94
CA THR A 109 -16.22 -3.52 -2.42
C THR A 109 -15.83 -4.40 -3.61
N VAL A 110 -14.72 -5.10 -3.49
CA VAL A 110 -14.16 -5.95 -4.53
C VAL A 110 -14.07 -7.39 -4.02
N ASP A 111 -14.62 -8.32 -4.78
CA ASP A 111 -14.63 -9.74 -4.43
C ASP A 111 -13.25 -10.39 -4.71
N PRO A 112 -12.88 -11.43 -3.94
CA PRO A 112 -11.59 -12.11 -4.09
C PRO A 112 -11.31 -12.61 -5.52
N GLU A 113 -12.34 -13.06 -6.22
CA GLU A 113 -12.25 -13.56 -7.60
C GLU A 113 -11.71 -12.52 -8.57
N ARG A 114 -12.11 -11.24 -8.42
CA ARG A 114 -11.58 -10.13 -9.24
C ARG A 114 -10.15 -9.78 -8.84
N ILE A 115 -9.84 -9.81 -7.55
CA ILE A 115 -8.51 -9.51 -7.03
C ILE A 115 -7.48 -10.56 -7.48
N GLN A 116 -7.90 -11.82 -7.53
CA GLN A 116 -7.08 -12.96 -7.90
C GLN A 116 -7.01 -13.22 -9.41
N ASN A 117 -7.73 -12.44 -10.23
CA ASN A 117 -7.75 -12.63 -11.67
C ASN A 117 -6.42 -12.19 -12.31
N PRO A 118 -5.61 -13.11 -12.87
CA PRO A 118 -4.32 -12.78 -13.46
C PRO A 118 -4.46 -12.00 -14.79
N ASP A 119 -5.58 -12.13 -15.48
CA ASP A 119 -5.84 -11.44 -16.75
C ASP A 119 -6.18 -9.95 -16.52
N TYR A 120 -6.74 -9.64 -15.35
CA TYR A 120 -7.13 -8.30 -14.93
C TYR A 120 -6.51 -7.94 -13.57
N PRO A 121 -5.17 -7.85 -13.49
CA PRO A 121 -4.49 -7.63 -12.22
C PRO A 121 -4.87 -6.26 -11.66
N MET A 122 -5.45 -6.28 -10.47
CA MET A 122 -5.76 -5.06 -9.72
C MET A 122 -4.51 -4.59 -8.98
N VAL A 123 -4.12 -3.35 -9.18
CA VAL A 123 -2.98 -2.73 -8.52
C VAL A 123 -3.39 -1.52 -7.71
N LEU A 124 -2.67 -1.27 -6.62
CA LEU A 124 -2.56 0.05 -6.04
C LEU A 124 -1.43 0.79 -6.73
N ALA A 125 -1.78 1.60 -7.73
CA ALA A 125 -0.85 2.47 -8.44
C ALA A 125 -0.40 3.62 -7.54
N PHE A 126 0.91 3.89 -7.57
CA PHE A 126 1.53 5.01 -6.88
C PHE A 126 2.25 5.95 -7.84
N CYS A 127 2.25 5.64 -9.13
CA CYS A 127 2.89 6.44 -10.17
C CYS A 127 2.11 6.33 -11.48
N MET A 128 1.98 7.46 -12.18
CA MET A 128 1.42 7.56 -13.53
C MET A 128 2.36 8.40 -14.37
N ASP A 129 2.79 7.88 -15.53
CA ASP A 129 3.68 8.55 -16.48
C ASP A 129 4.98 9.10 -15.85
N GLY A 130 5.51 8.36 -14.87
CA GLY A 130 6.74 8.73 -14.15
C GLY A 130 6.54 9.73 -13.01
N ALA A 131 5.33 10.24 -12.79
CA ALA A 131 5.00 11.07 -11.63
C ALA A 131 4.55 10.17 -10.46
N ASP A 132 5.36 10.09 -9.41
CA ASP A 132 4.99 9.41 -8.17
C ASP A 132 4.04 10.27 -7.31
N VAL A 133 3.24 9.66 -6.46
CA VAL A 133 2.60 10.35 -5.33
C VAL A 133 3.69 10.96 -4.43
N PRO A 134 3.61 12.25 -4.02
CA PRO A 134 2.48 13.16 -4.16
C PRO A 134 2.56 14.11 -5.37
N ALA A 135 3.55 13.98 -6.25
CA ALA A 135 3.62 14.77 -7.49
C ALA A 135 2.47 14.42 -8.45
N TRP A 136 1.99 13.17 -8.41
CA TRP A 136 0.73 12.77 -9.00
C TRP A 136 -0.45 13.12 -8.08
N GLU A 137 -1.22 14.16 -8.46
CA GLU A 137 -2.26 14.78 -7.62
C GLU A 137 -3.50 13.90 -7.36
N ASP A 138 -3.70 12.85 -8.17
CA ASP A 138 -4.75 11.87 -7.94
C ASP A 138 -4.42 10.91 -6.80
N GLY A 139 -3.19 10.97 -6.28
CA GLY A 139 -2.74 10.15 -5.16
C GLY A 139 -2.62 8.68 -5.52
N PHE A 140 -2.67 7.83 -4.50
CA PHE A 140 -2.73 6.38 -4.75
C PHE A 140 -4.04 6.05 -5.47
N ARG A 141 -3.96 5.19 -6.48
CA ARG A 141 -5.12 4.85 -7.31
C ARG A 141 -5.28 3.35 -7.39
N LEU A 142 -6.50 2.85 -7.23
CA LEU A 142 -6.82 1.51 -7.67
C LEU A 142 -6.91 1.51 -9.19
N ALA A 143 -6.14 0.67 -9.86
CA ALA A 143 -6.17 0.51 -11.31
C ALA A 143 -6.19 -0.97 -11.67
N ILE A 144 -6.70 -1.29 -12.85
CA ILE A 144 -6.72 -2.66 -13.39
C ILE A 144 -5.84 -2.66 -14.64
N LEU A 145 -4.79 -3.47 -14.67
CA LEU A 145 -3.72 -3.37 -15.67
C LEU A 145 -3.56 -4.67 -16.49
N PRO A 146 -4.53 -5.00 -17.39
CA PRO A 146 -4.40 -6.15 -18.28
C PRO A 146 -3.22 -5.97 -19.24
N GLU A 147 -2.83 -7.04 -19.93
CA GLU A 147 -1.66 -7.01 -20.82
C GLU A 147 -1.85 -6.10 -22.04
N ASP A 148 -3.08 -5.95 -22.52
CA ASP A 148 -3.45 -5.08 -23.64
C ASP A 148 -3.69 -3.61 -23.23
N GLY A 149 -3.69 -3.32 -21.92
CA GLY A 149 -3.76 -1.98 -21.34
C GLY A 149 -5.16 -1.35 -21.30
N GLY A 150 -6.22 -2.05 -21.68
CA GLY A 150 -7.58 -1.52 -21.71
C GLY A 150 -8.56 -2.38 -20.92
N VAL A 151 -9.45 -1.75 -20.15
CA VAL A 151 -10.56 -2.45 -19.48
C VAL A 151 -11.89 -1.96 -20.03
N SER A 152 -12.52 -2.78 -20.87
CA SER A 152 -13.85 -2.52 -21.41
C SER A 152 -14.96 -2.93 -20.42
N ASN A 153 -16.15 -2.35 -20.58
CA ASN A 153 -17.32 -2.71 -19.79
C ASN A 153 -17.77 -4.15 -20.09
N GLU A 154 -17.75 -4.53 -21.36
CA GLU A 154 -18.23 -5.83 -21.85
C GLU A 154 -17.33 -6.97 -21.34
N GLU A 155 -16.01 -6.87 -21.51
CA GLU A 155 -15.08 -7.93 -21.13
C GLU A 155 -14.95 -8.05 -19.61
N TYR A 156 -14.99 -6.91 -18.90
CA TYR A 156 -14.90 -6.90 -17.44
C TYR A 156 -16.24 -7.24 -16.74
N GLY A 157 -17.33 -7.32 -17.52
CA GLY A 157 -18.66 -7.74 -17.08
C GLY A 157 -19.33 -6.74 -16.14
N VAL A 158 -19.22 -5.45 -16.42
CA VAL A 158 -19.73 -4.37 -15.55
C VAL A 158 -20.38 -3.25 -16.36
N ALA A 159 -21.22 -2.44 -15.71
CA ALA A 159 -21.82 -1.27 -16.35
C ALA A 159 -20.82 -0.13 -16.58
N SER A 160 -19.75 -0.06 -15.78
CA SER A 160 -18.68 0.95 -15.90
C SER A 160 -17.39 0.38 -15.32
N ALA A 161 -16.42 0.02 -16.16
CA ALA A 161 -15.09 -0.41 -15.71
C ALA A 161 -14.45 0.68 -14.83
N GLY A 162 -14.69 1.94 -15.16
CA GLY A 162 -14.23 3.10 -14.38
C GLY A 162 -14.67 3.15 -12.92
N SER A 163 -15.72 2.44 -12.49
CA SER A 163 -16.06 2.42 -11.06
C SER A 163 -15.03 1.67 -10.21
N TYR A 164 -14.20 0.84 -10.85
CA TYR A 164 -13.09 0.14 -10.20
C TYR A 164 -11.77 0.91 -10.27
N TRP A 165 -11.78 2.11 -10.84
CA TRP A 165 -10.63 3.00 -10.94
C TRP A 165 -10.71 4.10 -9.88
N VAL A 166 -10.40 3.73 -8.64
CA VAL A 166 -10.60 4.58 -7.46
C VAL A 166 -9.41 5.50 -7.24
N MET A 167 -9.62 6.81 -7.31
CA MET A 167 -8.58 7.80 -7.02
C MET A 167 -8.45 8.07 -5.52
N ARG A 168 -7.30 8.62 -5.10
CA ARG A 168 -7.01 9.04 -3.72
C ARG A 168 -7.29 7.95 -2.69
N VAL A 169 -6.94 6.70 -2.98
CA VAL A 169 -7.07 5.58 -2.04
C VAL A 169 -6.26 5.89 -0.79
N VAL A 170 -6.93 5.84 0.36
CA VAL A 170 -6.32 6.04 1.69
C VAL A 170 -6.35 4.78 2.53
N LYS A 171 -7.25 3.84 2.21
CA LYS A 171 -7.48 2.66 3.03
C LYS A 171 -7.99 1.46 2.24
N LEU A 172 -7.48 0.29 2.61
CA LEU A 172 -7.97 -1.03 2.18
C LEU A 172 -8.49 -1.77 3.42
N ILE A 173 -9.67 -2.38 3.35
CA ILE A 173 -10.27 -3.11 4.47
C ILE A 173 -10.63 -4.51 4.00
N SER A 174 -10.06 -5.52 4.63
CA SER A 174 -10.42 -6.91 4.38
C SER A 174 -11.61 -7.27 5.25
N ASN A 175 -12.71 -7.72 4.62
CA ASN A 175 -13.91 -8.17 5.31
C ASN A 175 -13.83 -9.68 5.55
N PRO A 176 -14.21 -10.19 6.74
CA PRO A 176 -14.24 -11.63 7.02
C PRO A 176 -15.34 -12.37 6.25
#